data_AF-A0A5C9E5J1-F1
#
_entry.id   AF-A0A5C9E5J1-F1
#
_cell.length_a   1.000
_cell.length_b   1.000
_cell.length_c   1.000
_cell.angle_alpha   90.00
_cell.angle_beta   90.00
_cell.angle_gamma   90.00
#
_symmetry.space_group_name_H-M   'P 1'
#
loop_
_entity.id
_entity.type
_entity.pdbx_description
1 polymer ?
#
loop_
_entity_poly.entity_id
_entity_poly.type
_entity_poly.pdbx_seq_one_letter_code
_entity_poly.pdbx_strand_id
1 'polypeptide(L)'
;MDKSEYISDIKQDLERAKIIIKEVIGTLASISDKMGKVEQNIRIKQSALEGDYIIREPSIIICVDSVDSENKRVVTALHKLVSRNHFKPSEIAIDDAKENLETCNKIANILRAHIQKYGSTISVIYLKTGRIPQKLDKNNVIIIGKRYHRCGEEIAARLEKNGFEVVTDLGEFGGGRLIYHIITELDKYDRGKAVEITISQSLLHDEAQLFKLLNAFSLVVS
;
A
#
# COMPACT_ATOMS: atom_id res chain seq x y z
N MET A 1 -35.87 54.29 25.09
CA MET A 1 -35.34 52.91 25.03
C MET A 1 -34.82 52.57 26.39
N ASP A 2 -35.45 51.59 27.03
CA ASP A 2 -35.08 51.13 28.36
C ASP A 2 -33.76 50.36 28.27
N LYS A 3 -32.85 50.55 29.24
CA LYS A 3 -31.54 49.85 29.26
C LYS A 3 -31.72 48.33 29.27
N SER A 4 -32.83 47.85 29.82
CA SER A 4 -33.22 46.44 29.84
C SER A 4 -33.50 45.88 28.44
N GLU A 5 -34.19 46.64 27.60
CA GLU A 5 -34.50 46.26 26.21
C GLU A 5 -33.22 46.15 25.37
N TYR A 6 -32.34 47.13 25.48
CA TYR A 6 -31.08 47.16 24.72
C TYR A 6 -30.13 46.00 25.09
N ILE A 7 -30.07 45.62 26.37
CA ILE A 7 -29.26 44.47 26.82
C ILE A 7 -29.86 43.14 26.34
N SER A 8 -31.19 43.05 26.26
CA SER A 8 -31.89 41.88 25.73
C SER A 8 -31.59 41.68 24.24
N ASP A 9 -31.67 42.75 23.44
CA ASP A 9 -31.39 42.70 22.01
C ASP A 9 -29.94 42.29 21.72
N ILE A 10 -28.97 42.87 22.44
CA ILE A 10 -27.55 42.49 22.30
C ILE A 10 -27.33 41.01 22.62
N LYS A 11 -27.97 40.47 23.67
CA LYS A 11 -27.86 39.05 24.01
C LYS A 11 -28.46 38.16 22.92
N GLN A 12 -29.57 38.58 22.34
CA GLN A 12 -30.24 37.83 21.28
C GLN A 12 -29.39 37.81 20.00
N ASP A 13 -28.77 38.93 19.67
CA ASP A 13 -27.84 39.03 18.53
C ASP A 13 -26.56 38.22 18.75
N LEU A 14 -26.04 38.17 19.98
CA LEU A 14 -24.89 37.32 20.34
C LEU A 14 -25.19 35.83 20.20
N GLU A 15 -26.36 35.37 20.64
CA GLU A 15 -26.76 33.97 20.46
C GLU A 15 -27.01 33.63 18.99
N ARG A 16 -27.60 34.55 18.21
CA ARG A 16 -27.71 34.40 16.75
C ARG A 16 -26.34 34.29 16.08
N ALA A 17 -25.41 35.17 16.41
CA ALA A 17 -24.05 35.15 15.87
C ALA A 17 -23.34 33.83 16.20
N LYS A 18 -23.50 33.32 17.43
CA LYS A 18 -22.93 32.04 17.86
C LYS A 18 -23.51 30.83 17.11
N ILE A 19 -24.82 30.83 16.81
CA ILE A 19 -25.44 29.79 15.99
C ILE A 19 -24.88 29.83 14.57
N ILE A 20 -24.81 31.01 13.95
CA ILE A 20 -24.26 31.19 12.61
C ILE A 20 -22.80 30.73 12.55
N ILE A 21 -21.98 31.07 13.55
CA ILE A 21 -20.58 30.64 13.61
C ILE A 21 -20.47 29.10 13.69
N LYS A 22 -21.33 28.44 14.48
CA LYS A 22 -21.35 26.96 14.55
C LYS A 22 -21.72 26.34 13.20
N GLU A 23 -22.69 26.90 12.49
CA GLU A 23 -23.08 26.43 11.16
C GLU A 23 -21.98 26.64 10.12
N VAL A 24 -21.29 27.78 10.17
CA VAL A 24 -20.12 28.07 9.31
C VAL A 24 -18.99 27.07 9.58
N ILE A 25 -18.67 26.80 10.84
CA ILE A 25 -17.66 25.81 11.22
C ILE A 25 -18.05 24.41 10.74
N GLY A 26 -19.31 24.00 10.92
CA GLY A 26 -19.80 22.72 10.44
C GLY A 26 -19.73 22.59 8.92
N THR A 27 -20.05 23.67 8.20
CA THR A 27 -19.95 23.73 6.74
C THR A 27 -18.50 23.65 6.28
N LEU A 28 -17.58 24.36 6.92
CA LEU A 28 -16.15 24.29 6.64
C LEU A 28 -15.59 22.89 6.89
N ALA A 29 -16.00 22.22 7.96
CA ALA A 29 -15.62 20.84 8.25
C ALA A 29 -16.11 19.87 7.15
N SER A 30 -17.35 20.03 6.68
CA SER A 30 -17.89 19.21 5.59
C SER A 30 -17.21 19.49 4.25
N ILE A 31 -16.88 20.76 3.96
CA ILE A 31 -16.12 21.15 2.76
C ILE A 31 -14.72 20.54 2.82
N SER A 32 -14.05 20.60 3.97
CA SER A 32 -12.73 20.00 4.18
C SER A 32 -12.75 18.49 3.94
N ASP A 33 -13.74 17.76 4.46
CA ASP A 33 -13.89 16.32 4.21
C ASP A 33 -14.14 16.00 2.73
N LYS A 34 -15.01 16.79 2.06
CA LYS A 34 -15.26 16.65 0.62
C LYS A 34 -14.03 17.00 -0.22
N MET A 35 -13.29 18.04 0.15
CA MET A 35 -12.03 18.40 -0.50
C MET A 35 -10.97 17.32 -0.30
N GLY A 36 -10.88 16.70 0.88
CA GLY A 36 -10.00 15.55 1.11
C GLY A 36 -10.33 14.38 0.17
N LYS A 37 -11.61 14.08 -0.03
CA LYS A 37 -12.06 13.06 -1.01
C LYS A 37 -11.75 13.45 -2.45
N VAL A 38 -11.90 14.72 -2.81
CA VAL A 38 -11.59 15.22 -4.16
C VAL A 38 -10.08 15.22 -4.41
N GLU A 39 -9.26 15.68 -3.47
CA GLU A 39 -7.80 15.64 -3.55
C GLU A 39 -7.30 14.20 -3.64
N GLN A 40 -7.87 13.27 -2.87
CA GLN A 40 -7.57 11.84 -2.98
C GLN A 40 -7.91 11.30 -4.37
N ASN A 41 -9.09 11.62 -4.91
CA ASN A 41 -9.49 11.21 -6.25
C ASN A 41 -8.60 11.82 -7.34
N ILE A 42 -8.14 13.06 -7.15
CA ILE A 42 -7.21 13.74 -8.06
C ILE A 42 -5.82 13.10 -7.97
N ARG A 43 -5.30 12.82 -6.77
CA ARG A 43 -4.01 12.12 -6.57
C ARG A 43 -4.03 10.72 -7.17
N ILE A 44 -5.10 9.95 -6.93
CA ILE A 44 -5.27 8.61 -7.54
C ILE A 44 -5.25 8.70 -9.08
N LYS A 45 -5.85 9.76 -9.65
CA LYS A 45 -5.85 9.98 -11.11
C LYS A 45 -4.53 10.55 -11.65
N GLN A 46 -3.82 11.38 -10.89
CA GLN A 46 -2.53 11.96 -11.27
C GLN A 46 -1.40 10.93 -11.17
N SER A 47 -1.35 10.11 -10.12
CA SER A 47 -0.37 9.03 -9.98
C SER A 47 -0.55 7.92 -11.03
N ALA A 48 -1.77 7.74 -11.57
CA ALA A 48 -2.03 6.87 -12.71
C ALA A 48 -1.49 7.42 -14.05
N LEU A 49 -1.19 8.72 -14.13
CA LEU A 49 -0.60 9.38 -15.29
C LEU A 49 0.93 9.54 -15.17
N GLU A 50 1.49 9.52 -13.96
CA GLU A 50 2.94 9.65 -13.71
C GLU A 50 3.68 8.31 -13.49
N GLY A 51 2.98 7.18 -13.47
CA GLY A 51 3.61 5.85 -13.44
C GLY A 51 3.91 5.31 -12.02
N ASP A 52 3.60 6.07 -10.98
CA ASP A 52 3.87 5.68 -9.58
C ASP A 52 2.80 4.75 -9.00
N TYR A 53 1.61 4.70 -9.60
CA TYR A 53 0.51 3.91 -9.08
C TYR A 53 -0.49 3.45 -10.16
N ILE A 54 -0.66 2.14 -10.35
CA ILE A 54 -1.63 1.58 -11.29
C ILE A 54 -2.66 0.74 -10.52
N ILE A 55 -3.86 1.29 -10.33
CA ILE A 55 -4.99 0.53 -9.76
C ILE A 55 -5.61 -0.36 -10.84
N ARG A 56 -5.62 -1.66 -10.58
CA ARG A 56 -6.41 -2.65 -11.32
C ARG A 56 -7.25 -3.43 -10.33
N GLU A 57 -8.43 -3.90 -10.75
CA GLU A 57 -9.13 -4.95 -9.99
C GLU A 57 -8.28 -6.22 -10.08
N PRO A 58 -7.55 -6.51 -9.00
CA PRO A 58 -7.90 -7.64 -8.15
C PRO A 58 -7.54 -7.37 -6.69
N SER A 59 -7.83 -8.35 -5.85
CA SER A 59 -7.49 -8.39 -4.43
C SER A 59 -5.99 -8.55 -4.13
N ILE A 60 -5.08 -8.21 -5.05
CA ILE A 60 -3.62 -8.23 -4.86
C ILE A 60 -3.01 -6.87 -5.20
N ILE A 61 -2.24 -6.33 -4.25
CA ILE A 61 -1.45 -5.11 -4.39
C ILE A 61 0.03 -5.49 -4.22
N ILE A 62 0.87 -5.15 -5.20
CA ILE A 62 2.32 -5.35 -5.14
C ILE A 62 2.99 -4.01 -4.93
N CYS A 63 3.73 -3.89 -3.83
CA CYS A 63 4.54 -2.72 -3.53
C CYS A 63 5.99 -3.02 -3.88
N VAL A 64 6.62 -2.18 -4.70
CA VAL A 64 8.02 -2.35 -5.15
C VAL A 64 8.78 -1.06 -4.89
N ASP A 65 9.95 -1.15 -4.28
CA ASP A 65 10.87 0.00 -4.15
C ASP A 65 11.40 0.40 -5.55
N SER A 66 11.09 1.59 -6.03
CA SER A 66 11.47 2.08 -7.36
C SER A 66 12.76 2.89 -7.39
N VAL A 67 13.37 3.17 -6.22
CA VAL A 67 14.61 3.95 -6.10
C VAL A 67 15.79 3.19 -6.69
N ASP A 68 15.81 1.87 -6.50
CA ASP A 68 16.83 1.03 -7.10
C ASP A 68 16.55 0.81 -8.58
N SER A 69 17.53 1.14 -9.43
CA SER A 69 17.49 0.85 -10.85
C SER A 69 17.32 -0.65 -11.17
N GLU A 70 17.74 -1.53 -10.26
CA GLU A 70 17.53 -2.97 -10.36
C GLU A 70 16.04 -3.33 -10.21
N ASN A 71 15.32 -2.61 -9.34
CA ASN A 71 13.91 -2.86 -9.06
C ASN A 71 12.98 -2.39 -10.18
N LYS A 72 13.45 -1.46 -11.03
CA LYS A 72 12.76 -1.12 -12.29
C LYS A 72 12.54 -2.34 -13.20
N ARG A 73 13.36 -3.39 -13.06
CA ARG A 73 13.15 -4.67 -13.77
C ARG A 73 11.92 -5.41 -13.27
N VAL A 74 11.65 -5.38 -11.96
CA VAL A 74 10.44 -5.97 -11.36
C VAL A 74 9.20 -5.26 -11.89
N VAL A 75 9.18 -3.94 -11.85
CA VAL A 75 8.12 -3.08 -12.42
C VAL A 75 7.91 -3.40 -13.91
N THR A 76 9.00 -3.50 -14.68
CA THR A 76 8.92 -3.84 -16.11
C THR A 76 8.34 -5.25 -16.34
N ALA A 77 8.75 -6.23 -15.55
CA ALA A 77 8.23 -7.60 -15.64
C ALA A 77 6.75 -7.68 -15.24
N LEU A 78 6.33 -6.94 -14.22
CA LEU A 78 4.93 -6.77 -13.82
C LEU A 78 4.10 -6.22 -14.99
N HIS A 79 4.54 -5.11 -15.60
CA HIS A 79 3.87 -4.54 -16.76
C HIS A 79 3.76 -5.52 -17.95
N LYS A 80 4.77 -6.36 -18.19
CA LYS A 80 4.73 -7.41 -19.21
C LYS A 80 3.76 -8.55 -18.87
N LEU A 81 3.62 -8.95 -17.60
CA LEU A 81 2.61 -9.95 -17.19
C LEU A 81 1.20 -9.44 -17.38
N VAL A 82 1.02 -8.19 -17.00
CA VAL A 82 -0.23 -7.47 -17.07
C VAL A 82 -0.71 -7.32 -18.51
N SER A 83 0.19 -7.01 -19.45
CA SER A 83 -0.14 -6.91 -20.88
C SER A 83 -0.52 -8.26 -21.50
N ARG A 84 0.01 -9.36 -20.98
CA ARG A 84 -0.35 -10.73 -21.40
C ARG A 84 -1.66 -11.24 -20.79
N ASN A 85 -2.37 -10.42 -20.02
CA ASN A 85 -3.69 -10.73 -19.44
C ASN A 85 -3.71 -11.91 -18.45
N HIS A 86 -2.56 -12.41 -18.01
CA HIS A 86 -2.46 -13.55 -17.08
C HIS A 86 -2.64 -13.14 -15.61
N PHE A 87 -2.23 -11.92 -15.26
CA PHE A 87 -2.22 -11.43 -13.89
C PHE A 87 -2.29 -9.91 -13.91
N LYS A 88 -3.20 -9.31 -13.12
CA LYS A 88 -3.46 -7.86 -13.15
C LYS A 88 -3.33 -7.20 -11.77
N PRO A 89 -2.25 -7.39 -11.00
CA PRO A 89 -2.16 -6.78 -9.68
C PRO A 89 -2.29 -5.26 -9.76
N SER A 90 -2.78 -4.64 -8.68
CA SER A 90 -2.49 -3.23 -8.45
C SER A 90 -1.02 -3.07 -8.07
N GLU A 91 -0.38 -2.03 -8.56
CA GLU A 91 1.05 -1.79 -8.34
C GLU A 91 1.28 -0.45 -7.65
N ILE A 92 2.09 -0.45 -6.58
CA ILE A 92 2.56 0.75 -5.87
C ILE A 92 4.09 0.81 -6.01
N ALA A 93 4.58 1.79 -6.75
CA ALA A 93 6.01 2.10 -6.77
C ALA A 93 6.36 2.97 -5.54
N ILE A 94 7.44 2.61 -4.85
CA ILE A 94 7.88 3.29 -3.63
C ILE A 94 9.17 4.02 -3.94
N ASP A 95 9.12 5.34 -3.96
CA ASP A 95 10.24 6.23 -4.30
C ASP A 95 11.19 6.51 -3.11
N ASP A 96 11.12 5.70 -2.06
CA ASP A 96 11.90 5.90 -0.83
C ASP A 96 12.31 4.60 -0.15
N ALA A 97 13.55 4.19 -0.40
CA ALA A 97 14.18 3.00 0.18
C ALA A 97 14.34 3.05 1.72
N LYS A 98 14.26 4.24 2.34
CA LYS A 98 14.40 4.38 3.79
C LYS A 98 13.08 4.20 4.54
N GLU A 99 11.99 3.97 3.82
CA GLU A 99 10.66 3.78 4.41
C GLU A 99 10.30 4.94 5.35
N ASN A 100 10.50 6.20 4.91
CA ASN A 100 10.19 7.34 5.75
C ASN A 100 8.70 7.36 6.12
N LEU A 101 8.40 8.04 7.21
CA LEU A 101 7.03 8.10 7.75
C LEU A 101 6.04 8.65 6.72
N GLU A 102 6.44 9.63 5.91
CA GLU A 102 5.59 10.20 4.87
C GLU A 102 5.21 9.17 3.82
N THR A 103 6.18 8.40 3.32
CA THR A 103 6.00 7.30 2.37
C THR A 103 5.10 6.21 2.94
N CYS A 104 5.36 5.79 4.18
CA CYS A 104 4.51 4.83 4.88
C CYS A 104 3.05 5.31 4.99
N ASN A 105 2.85 6.59 5.34
CA ASN A 105 1.52 7.19 5.44
C ASN A 105 0.83 7.32 4.08
N LYS A 106 1.57 7.66 3.02
CA LYS A 106 1.06 7.69 1.64
C LYS A 106 0.54 6.31 1.25
N ILE A 107 1.33 5.26 1.45
CA ILE A 107 0.96 3.89 1.12
C ILE A 107 -0.24 3.43 1.96
N ALA A 108 -0.25 3.69 3.26
CA ALA A 108 -1.40 3.37 4.12
C ALA A 108 -2.68 4.08 3.66
N ASN A 109 -2.61 5.34 3.25
CA ASN A 109 -3.77 6.06 2.71
C ASN A 109 -4.27 5.48 1.39
N ILE A 110 -3.35 5.04 0.52
CA ILE A 110 -3.69 4.34 -0.73
C ILE A 110 -4.44 3.03 -0.42
N LEU A 111 -3.91 2.22 0.50
CA LEU A 111 -4.54 0.97 0.93
C LEU A 111 -5.93 1.22 1.52
N ARG A 112 -6.05 2.23 2.39
CA ARG A 112 -7.33 2.64 2.98
C ARG A 112 -8.36 2.97 1.91
N ALA A 113 -7.98 3.81 0.94
CA ALA A 113 -8.87 4.20 -0.15
C ALA A 113 -9.31 2.98 -0.99
N HIS A 114 -8.39 2.03 -1.23
CA HIS A 114 -8.69 0.80 -1.94
C HIS A 114 -9.69 -0.08 -1.17
N ILE A 115 -9.47 -0.32 0.13
CA ILE A 115 -10.38 -1.09 0.99
C ILE A 115 -11.76 -0.46 1.03
N GLN A 116 -11.84 0.86 1.20
CA GLN A 116 -13.12 1.59 1.25
C GLN A 116 -13.88 1.56 -0.07
N LYS A 117 -13.17 1.59 -1.20
CA LYS A 117 -13.77 1.61 -2.53
C LYS A 117 -14.31 0.24 -2.96
N TYR A 118 -13.52 -0.82 -2.76
CA TYR A 118 -13.86 -2.15 -3.28
C TYR A 118 -14.48 -3.07 -2.23
N GLY A 119 -14.28 -2.79 -0.94
CA GLY A 119 -14.84 -3.57 0.16
C GLY A 119 -14.34 -5.02 0.26
N SER A 120 -13.45 -5.46 -0.63
CA SER A 120 -12.91 -6.82 -0.72
C SER A 120 -11.68 -7.00 0.17
N THR A 121 -11.40 -8.25 0.54
CA THR A 121 -10.16 -8.64 1.21
C THR A 121 -8.98 -8.42 0.28
N ILE A 122 -7.97 -7.67 0.72
CA ILE A 122 -6.78 -7.39 -0.09
C ILE A 122 -5.55 -8.14 0.42
N SER A 123 -4.69 -8.59 -0.50
CA SER A 123 -3.39 -9.19 -0.24
C SER A 123 -2.31 -8.21 -0.70
N VAL A 124 -1.47 -7.76 0.23
CA VAL A 124 -0.37 -6.83 -0.06
C VAL A 124 0.95 -7.58 -0.03
N ILE A 125 1.70 -7.52 -1.13
CA ILE A 125 3.04 -8.11 -1.22
C ILE A 125 4.03 -6.97 -1.32
N TYR A 126 4.83 -6.78 -0.27
CA TYR A 126 5.94 -5.85 -0.32
C TYR A 126 7.18 -6.58 -0.83
N LEU A 127 7.57 -6.27 -2.07
CA LEU A 127 8.76 -6.81 -2.71
C LEU A 127 9.96 -5.91 -2.45
N LYS A 128 10.95 -6.47 -1.78
CA LYS A 128 12.27 -5.88 -1.57
C LYS A 128 13.32 -6.65 -2.35
N THR A 129 14.39 -5.95 -2.70
CA THR A 129 15.59 -6.57 -3.24
C THR A 129 16.71 -6.41 -2.23
N GLY A 130 17.54 -7.42 -2.13
CA GLY A 130 18.61 -7.45 -1.15
C GLY A 130 19.80 -8.26 -1.63
N ARG A 131 20.98 -7.89 -1.13
CA ARG A 131 22.18 -8.71 -1.29
C ARG A 131 22.10 -9.88 -0.31
N ILE A 132 21.56 -10.99 -0.79
CA ILE A 132 21.55 -12.25 -0.05
C ILE A 132 22.99 -12.79 -0.02
N PRO A 133 23.51 -13.26 1.14
CA PRO A 133 24.87 -13.79 1.21
C PRO A 133 25.10 -14.90 0.17
N GLN A 134 26.25 -14.94 -0.50
CA GLN A 134 26.53 -15.91 -1.59
C GLN A 134 26.27 -17.38 -1.23
N LYS A 135 26.43 -17.76 0.05
CA LYS A 135 26.13 -19.12 0.53
C LYS A 135 24.63 -19.47 0.46
N LEU A 136 23.78 -18.46 0.44
CA LEU A 136 22.32 -18.51 0.32
C LEU A 136 21.82 -18.01 -1.04
N ASP A 137 22.64 -17.29 -1.81
CA ASP A 137 22.28 -16.78 -3.14
C ASP A 137 22.37 -17.88 -4.22
N LYS A 138 21.49 -18.88 -4.11
CA LYS A 138 21.17 -19.76 -5.24
C LYS A 138 20.09 -19.07 -6.06
N ASN A 139 20.08 -19.24 -7.38
CA ASN A 139 19.20 -18.55 -8.35
C ASN A 139 17.67 -18.57 -8.05
N ASN A 140 17.21 -19.29 -7.04
CA ASN A 140 15.79 -19.46 -6.69
C ASN A 140 15.48 -19.19 -5.21
N VAL A 141 16.39 -18.56 -4.44
CA VAL A 141 16.15 -18.29 -3.02
C VAL A 141 15.31 -17.03 -2.83
N ILE A 142 14.29 -17.15 -1.98
CA ILE A 142 13.39 -16.08 -1.59
C ILE A 142 13.33 -16.02 -0.07
N ILE A 143 13.46 -14.81 0.50
CA ILE A 143 13.35 -14.61 1.94
C ILE A 143 11.98 -14.00 2.27
N ILE A 144 11.25 -14.63 3.19
CA ILE A 144 10.00 -14.09 3.72
C ILE A 144 10.24 -13.53 5.12
N GLY A 145 9.97 -12.24 5.31
CA GLY A 145 10.03 -11.60 6.62
C GLY A 145 8.87 -12.05 7.52
N LYS A 146 9.19 -12.67 8.66
CA LYS A 146 8.20 -13.16 9.64
C LYS A 146 7.86 -12.15 10.73
N ARG A 147 8.61 -11.05 10.89
CA ARG A 147 8.39 -10.09 12.00
C ARG A 147 6.97 -9.50 11.98
N TYR A 148 6.45 -9.20 10.80
CA TYR A 148 5.07 -8.74 10.60
C TYR A 148 4.51 -9.43 9.35
N HIS A 149 3.78 -10.54 9.51
CA HIS A 149 3.14 -11.24 8.40
C HIS A 149 1.76 -11.79 8.79
N ARG A 150 0.81 -11.79 7.84
CA ARG A 150 -0.52 -12.42 7.98
C ARG A 150 -0.79 -13.53 6.95
N CYS A 151 0.18 -13.86 6.09
CA CYS A 151 0.03 -14.88 5.04
C CYS A 151 1.32 -15.59 4.61
N GLY A 152 2.38 -15.49 5.43
CA GLY A 152 3.72 -16.00 5.09
C GLY A 152 3.75 -17.50 4.77
N GLU A 153 3.00 -18.34 5.50
CA GLU A 153 3.02 -19.80 5.29
C GLU A 153 2.34 -20.25 3.99
N GLU A 154 1.18 -19.66 3.66
CA GLU A 154 0.46 -19.98 2.42
C GLU A 154 1.28 -19.57 1.18
N ILE A 155 1.91 -18.39 1.25
CA ILE A 155 2.76 -17.88 0.18
C ILE A 155 4.05 -18.70 0.09
N ALA A 156 4.67 -19.05 1.22
CA ALA A 156 5.84 -19.93 1.27
C ALA A 156 5.56 -21.26 0.55
N ALA A 157 4.51 -21.97 0.95
CA ALA A 157 4.16 -23.27 0.37
C ALA A 157 3.89 -23.17 -1.15
N ARG A 158 3.32 -22.06 -1.63
CA ARG A 158 3.09 -21.84 -3.06
C ARG A 158 4.39 -21.55 -3.82
N LEU A 159 5.29 -20.75 -3.25
CA LEU A 159 6.60 -20.48 -3.83
C LEU A 159 7.44 -21.75 -3.91
N GLU A 160 7.43 -22.58 -2.86
CA GLU A 160 8.10 -23.88 -2.83
C GLU A 160 7.56 -24.83 -3.91
N LYS A 161 6.23 -24.91 -4.07
CA LYS A 161 5.61 -25.68 -5.18
C LYS A 161 6.03 -25.18 -6.57
N ASN A 162 6.39 -23.91 -6.68
CA ASN A 162 6.93 -23.31 -7.89
C ASN A 162 8.46 -23.41 -7.97
N GLY A 163 9.09 -24.24 -7.14
CA GLY A 163 10.53 -24.53 -7.21
C GLY A 163 11.44 -23.42 -6.65
N PHE A 164 10.89 -22.50 -5.86
CA PHE A 164 11.67 -21.55 -5.09
C PHE A 164 12.08 -22.14 -3.75
N GLU A 165 13.30 -21.85 -3.32
CA GLU A 165 13.77 -22.17 -1.98
C GLU A 165 13.36 -21.01 -1.05
N VAL A 166 12.39 -21.25 -0.17
CA VAL A 166 11.89 -20.22 0.74
C VAL A 166 12.62 -20.28 2.07
N VAL A 167 13.28 -19.20 2.42
CA VAL A 167 13.90 -18.99 3.72
C VAL A 167 13.04 -18.01 4.50
N THR A 168 12.85 -18.25 5.79
CA THR A 168 12.08 -17.34 6.63
C THR A 168 12.99 -16.60 7.57
N ASP A 169 12.78 -15.29 7.69
CA ASP A 169 13.63 -14.40 8.46
C ASP A 169 12.86 -13.78 9.65
N LEU A 170 13.51 -13.64 10.80
CA LEU A 170 12.96 -13.01 12.01
C LEU A 170 13.29 -11.50 12.11
N GLY A 171 13.90 -10.96 11.06
CA GLY A 171 13.92 -9.55 10.73
C GLY A 171 15.31 -8.96 10.51
N GLU A 172 16.23 -9.78 9.99
CA GLU A 172 17.51 -9.38 9.40
C GLU A 172 17.33 -8.87 7.95
N PHE A 173 16.43 -9.49 7.20
CA PHE A 173 16.11 -9.22 5.80
C PHE A 173 14.64 -8.84 5.58
N GLY A 174 13.85 -8.82 6.66
CA GLY A 174 12.41 -8.66 6.68
C GLY A 174 11.92 -7.77 7.83
N GLY A 175 10.69 -7.29 7.76
CA GLY A 175 10.04 -6.65 8.90
C GLY A 175 10.40 -5.18 9.07
N GLY A 176 10.45 -4.46 7.94
CA GLY A 176 10.65 -3.02 7.90
C GLY A 176 9.50 -2.22 8.53
N ARG A 177 9.71 -0.91 8.60
CA ARG A 177 8.69 0.05 9.03
C ARG A 177 7.49 0.04 8.10
N LEU A 178 7.71 -0.14 6.81
CA LEU A 178 6.64 -0.11 5.82
C LEU A 178 5.66 -1.27 6.00
N ILE A 179 6.14 -2.52 6.08
CA ILE A 179 5.26 -3.68 6.27
C ILE A 179 4.48 -3.59 7.58
N TYR A 180 5.08 -3.02 8.63
CA TYR A 180 4.40 -2.73 9.89
C TYR A 180 3.22 -1.76 9.69
N HIS A 181 3.42 -0.66 8.94
CA HIS A 181 2.35 0.30 8.65
C HIS A 181 1.25 -0.31 7.77
N ILE A 182 1.64 -1.12 6.78
CA ILE A 182 0.70 -1.85 5.93
C ILE A 182 -0.19 -2.74 6.80
N ILE A 183 0.38 -3.61 7.63
CA ILE A 183 -0.39 -4.53 8.48
C ILE A 183 -1.24 -3.76 9.48
N THR A 184 -0.69 -2.73 10.13
CA THR A 184 -1.46 -1.89 11.06
C THR A 184 -2.68 -1.26 10.39
N GLU A 185 -2.56 -0.86 9.12
CA GLU A 185 -3.69 -0.31 8.38
C GLU A 185 -4.71 -1.39 7.97
N LEU A 186 -4.25 -2.58 7.54
CA LEU A 186 -5.13 -3.71 7.20
C LEU A 186 -5.92 -4.20 8.43
N ASP A 187 -5.28 -4.23 9.60
CA ASP A 187 -5.85 -4.71 10.86
C ASP A 187 -7.01 -3.85 11.34
N LYS A 188 -7.02 -2.54 11.05
CA LYS A 188 -8.14 -1.64 11.38
C LYS A 188 -9.45 -2.05 10.72
N TYR A 189 -9.38 -2.75 9.59
CA TYR A 189 -10.53 -3.14 8.79
C TYR A 189 -10.81 -4.64 8.82
N ASP A 190 -9.92 -5.44 9.42
CA ASP A 190 -9.92 -6.91 9.39
C ASP A 190 -10.12 -7.47 7.96
N ARG A 191 -9.51 -6.80 6.97
CA ARG A 191 -9.79 -7.01 5.53
C ARG A 191 -8.52 -7.10 4.69
N GLY A 192 -7.49 -7.77 5.20
CA GLY A 192 -6.36 -8.07 4.36
C GLY A 192 -5.28 -8.93 4.97
N LYS A 193 -4.41 -9.37 4.08
CA LYS A 193 -3.19 -10.12 4.36
C LYS A 193 -2.02 -9.30 3.83
N ALA A 194 -0.88 -9.35 4.51
CA ALA A 194 0.34 -8.77 3.97
C ALA A 194 1.56 -9.64 4.28
N VAL A 195 2.53 -9.59 3.37
CA VAL A 195 3.84 -10.24 3.49
C VAL A 195 4.93 -9.34 2.92
N GLU A 196 6.10 -9.36 3.55
CA GLU A 196 7.33 -8.80 3.01
C GLU A 196 8.18 -9.93 2.44
N ILE A 197 8.60 -9.76 1.19
CA ILE A 197 9.38 -10.74 0.45
C ILE A 197 10.64 -10.05 -0.07
N THR A 198 11.79 -10.59 0.29
CA THR A 198 13.10 -10.14 -0.19
C THR A 198 13.63 -11.14 -1.20
N ILE A 199 13.95 -10.68 -2.41
CA ILE A 199 14.53 -11.48 -3.49
C ILE A 199 15.99 -11.11 -3.73
N SER A 200 16.79 -12.09 -4.18
CA SER A 200 18.19 -11.87 -4.54
C SER A 200 18.33 -11.06 -5.82
N GLN A 201 19.49 -10.42 -5.98
CA GLN A 201 19.86 -9.76 -7.23
C GLN A 201 19.97 -10.77 -8.38
N SER A 202 20.44 -12.00 -8.13
CA SER A 202 20.52 -13.05 -9.14
C SER A 202 19.17 -13.36 -9.79
N LEU A 203 18.09 -13.40 -9.00
CA LEU A 203 16.72 -13.64 -9.45
C LEU A 203 16.18 -12.47 -10.31
N LEU A 204 16.61 -11.23 -10.07
CA LEU A 204 16.24 -10.06 -10.89
C LEU A 204 16.79 -10.12 -12.31
N HIS A 205 17.89 -10.85 -12.51
CA HIS A 205 18.54 -11.00 -13.81
C HIS A 205 18.00 -12.17 -14.63
N ASP A 206 17.28 -13.11 -13.99
CA ASP A 206 16.58 -14.20 -14.67
C ASP A 206 15.10 -13.82 -14.89
N GLU A 207 14.82 -13.29 -16.08
CA GLU A 207 13.46 -12.85 -16.44
C GLU A 207 12.44 -14.01 -16.35
N ALA A 208 12.83 -15.25 -16.68
CA ALA A 208 11.94 -16.40 -16.61
C ALA A 208 11.57 -16.75 -15.16
N GLN A 209 12.53 -16.72 -14.24
CA GLN A 209 12.29 -16.93 -12.82
C GLN A 209 11.47 -15.79 -12.21
N LEU A 210 11.76 -14.54 -12.56
CA LEU A 210 10.98 -13.40 -12.10
C LEU A 210 9.51 -13.48 -12.56
N PHE A 211 9.26 -13.88 -13.81
CA PHE A 211 7.91 -14.15 -14.29
C PHE A 211 7.22 -15.28 -13.52
N LYS A 212 7.95 -16.36 -13.24
CA LYS A 212 7.44 -17.49 -12.46
C LYS A 212 7.07 -17.07 -11.03
N LEU A 213 7.90 -16.25 -10.40
CA LEU A 213 7.66 -15.68 -9.07
C LEU A 213 6.39 -14.85 -9.05
N LEU A 214 6.29 -13.88 -9.96
CA LEU A 214 5.14 -12.98 -10.02
C LEU A 214 3.83 -13.75 -10.35
N ASN A 215 3.91 -14.80 -11.17
CA ASN A 215 2.77 -15.70 -11.41
C ASN A 215 2.41 -16.54 -10.17
N ALA A 216 3.38 -16.91 -9.33
CA ALA A 216 3.07 -17.63 -8.09
C ALA A 216 2.21 -16.78 -7.15
N PHE A 217 2.35 -15.45 -7.19
CA PHE A 217 1.51 -14.52 -6.42
C PHE A 217 0.08 -14.43 -6.92
N SER A 218 -0.15 -14.53 -8.24
CA SER A 218 -1.51 -14.43 -8.82
C SER A 218 -2.45 -15.52 -8.29
N LEU A 219 -1.89 -16.69 -8.02
CA LEU A 219 -2.65 -17.84 -7.55
C LEU A 219 -3.06 -17.69 -6.08
N VAL A 220 -2.38 -16.86 -5.27
CA VAL A 220 -2.60 -16.71 -3.81
C VAL A 220 -4.02 -16.25 -3.45
N VAL A 221 -4.73 -15.65 -4.40
CA VAL A 221 -6.05 -15.05 -4.19
C VAL A 221 -7.17 -15.78 -4.97
N SER A 222 -6.83 -16.87 -5.66
CA SER A 222 -7.79 -17.83 -6.23
C SER A 222 -8.20 -18.85 -5.17
#